data_AF-A0A3N0EVV2-F1
#
_entry.id   AF-A0A3N0EVV2-F1
#
_cell.length_a   1.000
_cell.length_b   1.000
_cell.length_c   1.000
_cell.angle_alpha   90.00
_cell.angle_beta   90.00
_cell.angle_gamma   90.00
#
_symmetry.space_group_name_H-M   'P 1'
#
loop_
_entity.id
_entity.type
_entity.pdbx_description
1 polymer ?
#
loop_
_entity_poly.entity_id
_entity_poly.type
_entity_poly.pdbx_seq_one_letter_code
_entity_poly.pdbx_strand_id
1 'polypeptide(L)' 'MKNRSYFLVLLLALISTWGFGQTEGHATVKEDFKPAVTNQPGKEYPQVNSEGRVRAR' A
#
# COMPACT_ATOMS: atom_id res chain seq x y z
N MET A 1 27.26 35.42 -3.68
CA MET A 1 25.91 35.07 -3.18
C MET A 1 25.17 34.12 -4.13
N LYS A 2 25.11 34.43 -5.43
CA LYS A 2 24.54 33.54 -6.49
C LYS A 2 25.05 32.09 -6.46
N ASN A 3 26.35 31.92 -6.28
CA ASN A 3 27.05 30.64 -6.13
C ASN A 3 26.66 29.84 -4.87
N ARG A 4 26.33 30.52 -3.75
CA ARG A 4 25.80 29.85 -2.55
C ARG A 4 24.35 29.42 -2.76
N SER A 5 23.55 30.20 -3.50
CA SER A 5 22.17 29.86 -3.85
C SER A 5 22.07 28.62 -4.75
N TYR A 6 22.95 28.47 -5.76
CA TYR A 6 22.97 27.25 -6.58
C TYR A 6 23.30 26.00 -5.78
N PHE A 7 24.23 26.11 -4.83
CA PHE A 7 24.59 25.03 -3.93
C PHE A 7 23.40 24.59 -3.06
N LEU A 8 22.61 25.57 -2.59
CA LEU A 8 21.43 25.35 -1.76
C LEU A 8 20.29 24.69 -2.55
N VAL A 9 20.08 25.09 -3.80
CA VAL A 9 19.08 24.48 -4.71
C VAL A 9 19.46 23.03 -5.05
N LEU A 10 20.73 22.76 -5.31
CA LEU A 10 21.21 21.40 -5.59
C LEU A 10 21.00 20.48 -4.38
N LEU A 11 21.28 20.97 -3.17
CA LEU A 11 21.10 20.21 -1.93
C LEU A 11 19.63 19.84 -1.71
N LEU A 12 18.70 20.79 -1.94
CA LEU A 12 17.27 20.57 -1.78
C LEU A 12 16.72 19.54 -2.79
N ALA A 13 17.18 19.58 -4.04
CA ALA A 13 16.78 18.63 -5.07
C ALA A 13 17.22 17.19 -4.78
N LEU A 14 18.34 17.01 -4.07
CA LEU A 14 18.85 15.70 -3.68
C LEU A 14 18.06 15.07 -2.52
N ILE A 15 17.43 15.88 -1.67
CA ILE A 15 16.66 15.39 -0.50
C ILE A 15 15.23 15.02 -0.90
N SER A 16 14.68 15.60 -1.97
CA SER A 16 13.31 15.36 -2.43
C SER A 16 13.06 13.97 -3.05
N THR A 17 14.09 13.13 -3.17
CA THR A 17 13.97 11.78 -3.76
C THR A 17 13.62 10.70 -2.74
N TRP A 18 13.58 11.02 -1.43
CA TRP A 18 13.14 10.07 -0.41
C TRP A 18 11.62 9.94 -0.39
N GLY A 19 11.11 8.93 -1.11
CA GLY A 19 9.75 8.45 -0.91
C GLY A 19 9.68 7.53 0.31
N PHE A 20 8.79 7.81 1.26
CA PHE A 20 8.46 6.87 2.32
C PHE A 20 7.53 5.79 1.75
N GLY A 21 8.05 4.57 1.60
CA GLY A 21 7.19 3.40 1.39
C GLY A 21 6.47 3.08 2.69
N GLN A 22 5.14 3.19 2.70
CA GLN A 22 4.34 2.70 3.82
C GLN A 22 4.19 1.19 3.65
N THR A 23 5.01 0.42 4.34
CA THR A 23 4.64 -0.96 4.68
C THR A 23 3.62 -0.85 5.80
N GLU A 24 2.35 -1.17 5.53
CA GLU A 24 1.39 -1.41 6.61
C GLU A 24 2.05 -2.39 7.57
N GLY A 25 2.29 -1.96 8.81
CA GLY A 25 2.88 -2.82 9.82
C GLY A 25 2.09 -4.12 9.83
N HIS A 26 2.75 -5.23 9.51
CA HIS A 26 2.13 -6.53 9.35
C HIS A 26 1.52 -6.96 10.70
N ALA A 27 0.33 -6.47 11.03
CA ALA A 27 -0.62 -7.30 11.72
C ALA A 27 -0.82 -8.48 10.77
N THR A 28 -0.27 -9.63 11.14
CA THR A 28 -0.35 -10.86 10.34
C THR A 28 -1.78 -11.06 9.91
N VAL A 29 -2.07 -10.77 8.63
CA VAL A 29 -3.41 -10.94 8.08
C VAL A 29 -3.74 -12.41 8.21
N LYS A 30 -4.90 -12.72 8.80
CA LYS A 30 -5.36 -14.10 8.82
C LYS A 30 -5.69 -14.53 7.40
N GLU A 31 -4.93 -15.49 6.89
CA GLU A 31 -5.13 -16.09 5.56
C GLU A 31 -6.26 -17.15 5.59
N ASP A 32 -7.37 -16.85 6.26
CA ASP A 32 -8.57 -17.69 6.34
C ASP A 32 -9.69 -17.19 5.42
N PHE A 33 -9.32 -16.56 4.30
CA PHE A 33 -10.22 -16.07 3.26
C PHE A 33 -11.07 -17.20 2.67
N LYS A 34 -12.38 -16.95 2.55
CA LYS A 34 -13.36 -17.85 1.93
C LYS A 34 -14.28 -17.09 0.97
N PRO A 35 -14.82 -17.73 -0.09
CA PRO A 35 -15.79 -17.10 -0.98
C PRO A 35 -16.98 -16.52 -0.19
N ALA A 36 -17.41 -15.32 -0.54
CA ALA A 36 -18.57 -14.72 0.10
C ALA A 36 -19.86 -15.47 -0.26
N VAL A 37 -20.78 -15.57 0.69
CA VAL A 37 -22.10 -16.22 0.49
C VAL A 37 -22.98 -15.50 -0.53
N THR A 38 -22.65 -14.24 -0.83
CA THR A 38 -23.32 -13.40 -1.82
C THR A 38 -22.72 -13.52 -3.22
N ASN A 39 -21.70 -14.37 -3.41
CA ASN A 39 -21.11 -14.60 -4.73
C ASN A 39 -22.15 -15.22 -5.67
N GLN A 40 -22.07 -14.86 -6.95
CA GLN A 40 -22.85 -15.54 -7.97
C GLN A 40 -22.42 -17.01 -8.08
N PRO A 41 -23.32 -17.92 -8.52
CA PRO A 41 -22.96 -19.31 -8.75
C PRO A 41 -21.70 -19.45 -9.63
N GLY A 42 -20.75 -20.27 -9.18
CA GLY A 42 -19.48 -20.49 -9.86
C GLY A 42 -18.44 -19.36 -9.74
N LYS A 43 -18.69 -18.35 -8.90
CA LYS A 43 -17.71 -17.28 -8.61
C LYS A 43 -17.00 -17.50 -7.28
N GLU A 44 -15.67 -17.53 -7.35
CA GLU A 44 -14.82 -17.65 -6.16
C GLU A 44 -14.60 -16.31 -5.43
N TYR A 45 -14.93 -15.19 -6.08
CA TYR A 45 -14.69 -13.83 -5.58
C TYR A 45 -15.98 -12.99 -5.51
N PRO A 46 -16.05 -12.03 -4.58
CA PRO A 46 -15.04 -11.71 -3.55
C PRO A 46 -14.84 -12.82 -2.50
N GLN A 47 -13.68 -12.77 -1.82
CA GLN A 47 -13.39 -13.58 -0.64
C GLN A 47 -13.34 -12.69 0.60
N VAL A 48 -13.76 -13.23 1.75
CA VAL A 48 -13.74 -12.54 3.04
C VAL A 48 -13.06 -13.41 4.10
N ASN A 49 -12.31 -12.78 5.02
CA ASN A 49 -11.61 -13.47 6.11
C ASN A 49 -12.29 -13.23 7.48
N SER A 50 -11.82 -13.87 8.55
CA SER A 50 -12.42 -13.70 9.88
C SER A 50 -12.24 -12.31 10.50
N GLU A 51 -11.37 -11.49 9.92
CA GLU A 51 -11.11 -10.10 10.32
C GLU A 51 -11.99 -9.10 9.55
N GLY A 52 -12.88 -9.59 8.66
CA GLY A 52 -13.74 -8.75 7.82
C GLY A 52 -13.01 -8.11 6.64
N ARG A 53 -11.79 -8.54 6.32
CA ARG A 53 -11.06 -8.07 5.14
C ARG A 53 -11.66 -8.71 3.89
N VAL A 54 -11.67 -7.94 2.80
CA VAL A 54 -12.21 -8.36 1.50
C VAL A 54 -11.07 -8.46 0.49
N ARG A 55 -11.00 -9.58 -0.24
CA ARG A 55 -10.14 -9.76 -1.42
C ARG A 55 -11.04 -9.79 -2.66
N ALA A 56 -10.82 -8.85 -3.58
CA ALA A 56 -11.51 -8.76 -4.86
C ALA A 56 -10.52 -9.03 -6.00
N ARG A 57 -10.97 -9.69 -7.07
CA ARG A 57 -10.21 -9.99 -8.28
C ARG A 57 -11.06 -9.75 -9.51
#